data_AF-A0A924MT48-F1
#
_entry.id   AF-A0A924MT48-F1
#
_cell.length_a   1.000
_cell.length_b   1.000
_cell.length_c   1.000
_cell.angle_alpha   90.00
_cell.angle_beta   90.00
_cell.angle_gamma   90.00
#
_symmetry.space_group_name_H-M   'P 1'
#
loop_
_entity.id
_entity.type
_entity.pdbx_description
1 polymer ?
#
loop_
_entity_poly.entity_id
_entity_poly.type
_entity_poly.pdbx_seq_one_letter_code
_entity_poly.pdbx_strand_id
1 'polypeptide(L)'
;MTDLGTLGGTNSYALGMNSFGDVIGMSTLAGSTVQHSFLYSDGKMSDLSTLFPGVTSFVAAGINDARQVIGTATTQAGSIRGLIVSAVPETQGFMLLVAGFAALATIGRRRRDL
;
A
#
# COMPACT_ATOMS: atom_id res chain seq x y z
N MET A 1 -22.17 -9.56 1.68
CA MET A 1 -21.07 -9.95 0.77
C MET A 1 -20.55 -8.67 0.15
N THR A 2 -19.23 -8.48 0.12
CA THR A 2 -18.60 -7.26 -0.41
C THR A 2 -17.61 -7.68 -1.49
N ASP A 3 -17.81 -7.16 -2.70
CA ASP A 3 -16.84 -7.28 -3.78
C ASP A 3 -15.76 -6.22 -3.58
N LEU A 4 -14.49 -6.64 -3.64
CA LEU A 4 -13.33 -5.74 -3.50
C LEU A 4 -12.92 -5.14 -4.85
N GLY A 5 -13.40 -5.69 -5.96
CA GLY A 5 -12.99 -5.34 -7.31
C GLY A 5 -11.63 -5.92 -7.68
N THR A 6 -10.96 -5.26 -8.62
CA THR A 6 -9.63 -5.64 -9.14
C THR A 6 -8.75 -4.39 -9.27
N LEU A 7 -7.46 -4.58 -9.54
CA LEU A 7 -6.53 -3.53 -9.97
C LEU A 7 -6.76 -3.11 -11.45
N GLY A 8 -8.01 -3.17 -11.93
CA GLY A 8 -8.40 -2.89 -13.31
C GLY A 8 -8.32 -4.09 -14.25
N GLY A 9 -7.87 -5.25 -13.79
CA GLY A 9 -7.93 -6.51 -14.53
C GLY A 9 -9.26 -7.25 -14.38
N THR A 10 -9.28 -8.52 -14.74
CA THR A 10 -10.50 -9.34 -14.79
C THR A 10 -10.72 -10.21 -13.55
N ASN A 11 -9.66 -10.53 -12.80
CA ASN A 11 -9.73 -11.44 -11.67
C ASN A 11 -9.04 -10.87 -10.43
N SER A 12 -9.60 -11.19 -9.26
CA SER A 12 -8.96 -11.02 -7.96
C SER A 12 -9.39 -12.13 -6.99
N TYR A 13 -8.57 -12.40 -5.98
CA TYR A 13 -8.91 -13.27 -4.86
C TYR A 13 -8.18 -12.84 -3.59
N ALA A 14 -8.82 -13.03 -2.44
CA ALA A 14 -8.26 -12.70 -1.13
C ALA A 14 -7.39 -13.85 -0.59
N LEU A 15 -6.33 -13.50 0.13
CA LEU A 15 -5.39 -14.42 0.77
C LEU A 15 -5.41 -14.32 2.30
N GLY A 16 -5.68 -13.13 2.84
CA GLY A 16 -5.68 -12.91 4.28
C GLY A 16 -6.28 -11.56 4.63
N MET A 17 -6.73 -11.42 5.87
CA MET A 17 -7.36 -10.22 6.40
C MET A 17 -6.97 -10.02 7.87
N ASN A 18 -6.81 -8.77 8.31
CA ASN A 18 -6.59 -8.43 9.71
C ASN A 18 -7.91 -8.02 10.41
N SER A 19 -7.87 -7.74 11.72
CA SER A 19 -9.06 -7.32 12.48
C SER A 19 -9.61 -5.94 12.11
N PHE A 20 -8.84 -5.14 11.37
CA PHE A 20 -9.27 -3.84 10.85
C PHE A 20 -10.04 -3.94 9.53
N GLY A 21 -10.13 -5.14 8.95
CA GLY A 21 -10.77 -5.36 7.65
C GLY A 21 -9.86 -5.06 6.45
N ASP A 22 -8.55 -4.86 6.68
CA ASP A 22 -7.59 -4.74 5.59
C ASP A 22 -7.36 -6.13 4.99
N VAL A 23 -7.47 -6.23 3.66
CA VAL A 23 -7.37 -7.51 2.95
C VAL A 23 -6.16 -7.51 2.04
N ILE A 24 -5.33 -8.54 2.13
CA ILE A 24 -4.32 -8.83 1.12
C ILE A 24 -4.82 -9.91 0.17
N GLY A 25 -4.33 -9.88 -1.07
CA GLY A 25 -4.71 -10.87 -2.06
C GLY A 25 -3.93 -10.70 -3.35
N MET A 26 -4.45 -11.31 -4.40
CA MET A 26 -3.90 -11.24 -5.74
C MET A 26 -4.94 -10.67 -6.70
N SER A 27 -4.51 -9.80 -7.60
CA SER A 27 -5.35 -9.24 -8.65
C SER A 27 -4.57 -9.14 -9.96
N THR A 28 -5.28 -9.26 -11.07
CA THR A 28 -4.75 -8.87 -12.38
C THR A 28 -4.83 -7.35 -12.59
N LEU A 29 -3.90 -6.80 -13.37
CA LEU A 29 -3.95 -5.44 -13.90
C LEU A 29 -4.74 -5.37 -15.21
N ALA A 30 -5.15 -4.16 -15.61
CA ALA A 30 -5.78 -3.94 -16.91
C ALA A 30 -4.92 -4.45 -18.06
N GLY A 31 -5.49 -5.30 -18.93
CA GLY A 31 -4.81 -5.87 -20.09
C GLY A 31 -3.72 -6.91 -19.77
N SER A 32 -3.59 -7.34 -18.51
CA SER A 32 -2.58 -8.31 -18.07
C SER A 32 -3.23 -9.54 -17.42
N THR A 33 -2.65 -10.72 -17.65
CA THR A 33 -2.99 -11.95 -16.92
C THR A 33 -2.04 -12.23 -15.75
N VAL A 34 -0.99 -11.42 -15.60
CA VAL A 34 -0.04 -11.53 -14.49
C VAL A 34 -0.75 -11.11 -13.21
N GLN A 35 -0.55 -11.89 -12.14
CA GLN A 35 -1.10 -11.61 -10.83
C GLN A 35 -0.15 -10.70 -10.04
N HIS A 36 -0.75 -9.70 -9.40
CA HIS A 36 -0.09 -8.72 -8.57
C HIS A 36 -0.65 -8.81 -7.16
N SER A 37 0.22 -8.77 -6.15
CA SER A 37 -0.26 -8.68 -4.77
C SER A 37 -0.96 -7.34 -4.57
N PHE A 38 -2.13 -7.35 -3.95
CA PHE A 38 -2.82 -6.12 -3.57
C PHE A 38 -2.99 -6.01 -2.05
N LEU A 39 -3.18 -4.78 -1.61
CA LEU A 39 -3.79 -4.44 -0.33
C LEU A 39 -5.09 -3.67 -0.59
N TYR A 40 -6.17 -4.12 0.03
CA TYR A 40 -7.42 -3.41 0.11
C TYR A 40 -7.56 -2.81 1.51
N SER A 41 -7.62 -1.49 1.61
CA SER A 41 -7.75 -0.73 2.85
C SER A 41 -8.63 0.48 2.57
N ASP A 42 -9.54 0.80 3.49
CA ASP A 42 -10.40 1.99 3.41
C ASP A 42 -11.13 2.16 2.07
N GLY A 43 -11.63 1.04 1.51
CA GLY A 43 -12.37 1.04 0.25
C GLY A 43 -11.50 1.07 -1.02
N LYS A 44 -10.17 1.06 -0.89
CA LYS A 44 -9.24 1.21 -2.00
C LYS A 44 -8.31 0.00 -2.15
N MET A 45 -8.23 -0.54 -3.37
CA MET A 45 -7.24 -1.54 -3.75
C MET A 45 -5.95 -0.86 -4.25
N SER A 46 -4.81 -1.26 -3.71
CA SER A 46 -3.47 -0.77 -4.06
C SER A 46 -2.55 -1.92 -4.44
N ASP A 47 -1.78 -1.80 -5.52
CA ASP A 47 -0.81 -2.81 -5.94
C ASP A 47 0.43 -2.77 -5.04
N LEU A 48 0.66 -3.82 -4.24
CA LEU A 48 1.84 -3.96 -3.38
C LEU A 48 3.11 -4.28 -4.17
N SER A 49 2.99 -4.80 -5.39
CA SER A 49 4.12 -5.25 -6.20
C SER A 49 4.99 -4.09 -6.70
N THR A 50 4.48 -2.85 -6.64
CA THR A 50 5.14 -1.63 -7.13
C THR A 50 5.55 -0.66 -6.02
N LEU A 51 5.14 -0.90 -4.78
CA LEU A 51 5.32 0.07 -3.68
C LEU A 51 6.72 0.07 -3.07
N PHE A 52 7.54 -0.95 -3.32
CA PHE A 52 8.83 -1.10 -2.66
C PHE A 52 9.98 -0.80 -3.64
N PRO A 53 10.79 0.24 -3.38
CA PRO A 53 11.97 0.51 -4.20
C PRO A 53 12.92 -0.70 -4.23
N GLY A 54 13.42 -1.05 -5.40
CA GLY A 54 14.40 -2.13 -5.57
C GLY A 54 13.82 -3.55 -5.62
N VAL A 55 12.49 -3.72 -5.56
CA VAL A 55 11.82 -5.00 -5.86
C VAL A 55 11.14 -4.95 -7.23
N THR A 56 11.11 -6.09 -7.91
CA THR A 56 10.43 -6.28 -9.20
C THR A 56 9.10 -7.02 -9.03
N SER A 57 8.96 -7.78 -7.95
CA SER A 57 7.69 -8.39 -7.55
C SER A 57 7.65 -8.59 -6.04
N PHE A 58 6.44 -8.62 -5.50
CA PHE A 58 6.16 -8.97 -4.12
C PHE A 58 4.95 -9.90 -4.07
N VAL A 59 5.09 -11.03 -3.38
CA VAL A 59 4.03 -12.02 -3.15
C VAL A 59 3.69 -11.98 -1.67
N ALA A 60 2.55 -11.39 -1.35
CA ALA A 60 2.05 -11.31 0.02
C ALA A 60 1.64 -12.70 0.52
N ALA A 61 2.05 -13.04 1.74
CA ALA A 61 1.79 -14.33 2.38
C ALA A 61 0.91 -14.19 3.63
N GLY A 62 0.87 -13.01 4.26
CA GLY A 62 0.09 -12.78 5.46
C GLY A 62 0.05 -11.32 5.86
N ILE A 63 -0.98 -10.93 6.60
CA ILE A 63 -1.12 -9.62 7.21
C ILE A 63 -1.47 -9.79 8.69
N ASN A 64 -0.99 -8.90 9.55
CA ASN A 64 -1.34 -8.87 10.98
C ASN A 64 -2.08 -7.58 11.37
N ASP A 65 -2.53 -7.53 12.62
CA ASP A 65 -3.24 -6.38 13.19
C ASP A 65 -2.35 -5.15 13.39
N ALA A 66 -1.02 -5.31 13.35
CA ALA A 66 -0.11 -4.16 13.27
C ALA A 66 -0.06 -3.54 11.86
N ARG A 67 -0.94 -3.98 10.93
CA ARG A 67 -0.94 -3.61 9.50
C ARG A 67 0.41 -3.86 8.84
N GLN A 68 1.03 -4.98 9.18
CA GLN A 68 2.25 -5.43 8.52
C GLN A 68 1.93 -6.60 7.61
N VAL A 69 2.43 -6.53 6.37
CA VAL A 69 2.34 -7.60 5.39
C VAL A 69 3.68 -8.32 5.34
N ILE A 70 3.66 -9.64 5.45
CA ILE A 70 4.82 -10.49 5.17
C ILE A 70 4.73 -11.07 3.77
N GLY A 71 5.87 -11.35 3.14
CA GLY A 71 5.87 -11.95 1.82
C GLY A 71 7.26 -12.19 1.27
N THR A 72 7.31 -12.72 0.05
CA THR A 72 8.56 -12.91 -0.70
C THR A 72 8.66 -11.86 -1.80
N ALA A 73 9.79 -11.16 -1.85
CA ALA A 73 10.12 -10.23 -2.92
C ALA A 73 11.22 -10.77 -3.81
N THR A 74 11.09 -10.54 -5.11
CA THR A 74 12.21 -10.63 -6.04
C THR A 74 12.83 -9.25 -6.17
N THR A 75 14.13 -9.13 -5.90
CA THR A 75 14.84 -7.86 -6.06
C THR A 75 15.22 -7.61 -7.52
N GLN A 76 15.58 -6.37 -7.87
CA GLN A 76 16.15 -6.06 -9.19
C GLN A 76 17.43 -6.85 -9.52
N ALA A 77 18.16 -7.30 -8.50
CA ALA A 77 19.32 -8.18 -8.66
C ALA A 77 18.95 -9.67 -8.86
N GLY A 78 17.66 -10.00 -8.96
CA GLY A 78 17.16 -11.36 -9.15
C GLY A 78 17.17 -12.23 -7.88
N SER A 79 17.57 -11.70 -6.73
CA SER A 79 17.55 -12.44 -5.46
C SER A 79 16.14 -12.48 -4.88
N ILE A 80 15.74 -13.63 -4.35
CA ILE A 80 14.49 -13.77 -3.59
C ILE A 80 14.76 -13.52 -2.11
N ARG A 81 13.92 -12.69 -1.46
CA ARG A 81 14.04 -12.35 -0.03
C ARG A 81 12.68 -12.38 0.66
N GLY A 82 12.64 -12.81 1.91
CA GLY A 82 11.50 -12.58 2.79
C GLY A 82 11.51 -11.14 3.28
N LEU A 83 10.37 -10.44 3.22
CA LEU A 83 10.21 -9.07 3.69
C LEU A 83 9.00 -8.96 4.63
N ILE A 84 9.08 -7.98 5.53
CA ILE A 84 7.94 -7.43 6.27
C ILE A 84 7.81 -5.95 5.88
N VAL A 85 6.61 -5.55 5.48
CA VAL A 85 6.33 -4.20 4.97
C VAL A 85 5.12 -3.61 5.69
N SER A 86 5.13 -2.31 5.94
CA SER A 86 3.94 -1.63 6.43
C SER A 86 2.90 -1.57 5.31
N ALA A 87 1.69 -2.03 5.59
CA ALA A 87 0.57 -2.04 4.66
C ALA A 87 0.04 -0.61 4.43
N VAL A 88 0.22 0.30 5.38
CA VAL A 88 -0.30 1.67 5.29
C VAL A 88 0.46 2.41 4.17
N PRO A 89 -0.19 2.77 3.05
CA PRO A 89 0.40 3.69 2.10
C PRO A 89 0.53 5.03 2.85
N GLU A 90 1.75 5.57 2.99
CA GLU A 90 2.07 6.74 3.83
C GLU A 90 1.39 8.08 3.38
N THR A 91 0.35 8.02 2.58
CA THR A 91 -0.38 9.18 2.06
C THR A 91 -0.97 10.06 3.17
N GLN A 92 -1.36 9.49 4.32
CA GLN A 92 -2.00 10.27 5.39
C GLN A 92 -0.99 11.01 6.28
N GLY A 93 0.17 10.40 6.57
CA GLY A 93 1.21 11.02 7.40
C GLY A 93 1.90 12.20 6.72
N PHE A 94 2.19 12.08 5.43
CA PHE A 94 2.77 13.16 4.63
C PHE A 94 1.83 14.37 4.47
N MET A 95 0.52 14.14 4.30
CA MET A 95 -0.45 15.24 4.18
C MET A 95 -0.60 16.02 5.49
N LEU A 96 -0.58 15.34 6.64
CA LEU A 96 -0.58 16.00 7.95
C LEU A 96 0.71 16.78 8.21
N LEU A 97 1.87 16.25 7.82
CA LEU A 97 3.16 16.95 7.89
C LEU A 97 3.15 18.23 7.03
N VAL A 98 2.68 18.12 5.77
CA VAL A 98 2.59 19.26 4.84
C VAL A 98 1.58 20.30 5.34
N ALA A 99 0.42 19.88 5.83
CA ALA A 99 -0.58 20.77 6.43
C ALA A 99 -0.01 21.49 7.66
N GLY A 100 0.76 20.80 8.50
CA GLY A 100 1.45 21.37 9.65
C GLY A 100 2.44 22.47 9.27
N PHE A 101 3.30 22.23 8.27
CA PHE A 101 4.24 23.25 7.78
C PHE A 101 3.54 24.45 7.12
N ALA A 102 2.45 24.23 6.38
CA ALA A 102 1.66 25.31 5.79
C ALA A 102 0.99 26.19 6.85
N ALA A 103 0.46 25.58 7.93
CA ALA A 103 -0.09 26.31 9.07
C ALA A 103 0.97 27.13 9.81
N LEU A 104 2.16 26.57 10.02
CA LEU A 104 3.27 27.30 10.66
C LEU A 104 3.79 28.47 9.80
N ALA A 105 3.87 28.30 8.48
CA ALA A 105 4.28 29.36 7.55
C ALA A 105 3.29 30.53 7.52
N THR A 106 1.98 30.26 7.60
CA THR A 106 0.95 31.32 7.63
C THR A 106 0.93 32.07 8.97
N ILE A 107 1.12 31.36 10.09
CA ILE A 107 1.25 31.96 11.43
C ILE A 107 2.53 32.81 11.53
N GLY A 108 3.65 32.33 10.97
CA GLY A 108 4.93 33.06 10.96
C GLY A 108 4.90 34.35 10.13
N ARG A 109 4.10 34.41 9.06
CA ARG A 109 3.92 35.64 8.25
C ARG A 109 3.14 36.71 9.01
N ARG A 110 2.07 36.32 9.72
CA ARG A 110 1.22 37.27 10.49
C ARG A 110 1.95 37.95 11.66
N ARG A 111 3.05 37.38 12.14
CA ARG A 111 3.86 37.95 13.23
C ARG A 111 4.95 38.92 12.77
N ARG A 112 5.16 39.09 11.46
CA ARG A 112 6.14 40.03 10.90
C ARG A 112 5.54 41.36 10.42
N ASP A 113 4.21 41.47 10.44
CA ASP A 113 3.45 42.64 9.99
C ASP A 113 2.86 43.46 11.18
N LEU A 114 3.41 43.29 12.39
CA LEU A 114 3.13 44.07 13.61
C LEU A 114 4.45 44.58 14.19
#